data_AF-A0A1M5PS60-F1
#
_entry.id   AF-A0A1M5PS60-F1
#
_cell.length_a   1.000
_cell.length_b   1.000
_cell.length_c   1.000
_cell.angle_alpha   90.00
_cell.angle_beta   90.00
_cell.angle_gamma   90.00
#
_symmetry.space_group_name_H-M   'P 1'
#
loop_
_entity.id
_entity.type
_entity.pdbx_description
1 polymer ?
#
loop_
_entity_poly.entity_id
_entity_poly.type
_entity_poly.pdbx_seq_one_letter_code
_entity_poly.pdbx_strand_id
1 'polypeptide(L)'
;MPDRLSHKALGITEGEYLAAIEVRELFANNKLAFDDGDSPKQQNGFNMNVIVDQDECGTTCCIGGWMFLIMTRDRTTTSTKASHYVQQERSRPLYPLFFPFTDVNRCDLHDDNGQAWDFPYELIPPAYAMAAIDNFLQTGDPDWPSVCGLRNLEVREDA
;
A
#
# COMPACT_ATOMS: atom_id res chain seq x y z
N MET A 1 22.16 0.79 3.10
CA MET A 1 20.71 1.04 3.02
C MET A 1 20.37 1.99 4.16
N PRO A 2 19.52 3.00 3.99
CA PRO A 2 19.07 3.82 5.11
C PRO A 2 18.46 2.93 6.20
N ASP A 3 18.62 3.33 7.45
CA ASP A 3 18.16 2.57 8.60
C ASP A 3 16.63 2.55 8.65
N ARG A 4 16.03 1.35 8.50
CA ARG A 4 14.58 1.15 8.65
C ARG A 4 14.18 1.34 10.12
N LEU A 5 13.01 1.93 10.34
CA LEU A 5 12.40 2.01 11.67
C LEU A 5 11.98 0.62 12.14
N SER A 6 12.10 0.37 13.44
CA SER A 6 11.58 -0.86 14.04
C SER A 6 10.05 -0.89 14.03
N HIS A 7 9.45 -2.08 14.07
CA HIS A 7 7.98 -2.24 14.18
C HIS A 7 7.37 -1.43 15.35
N LYS A 8 8.09 -1.32 16.48
CA LYS A 8 7.67 -0.52 17.64
C LYS A 8 7.66 0.98 17.34
N ALA A 9 8.66 1.47 16.61
CA ALA A 9 8.74 2.88 16.22
C ALA A 9 7.64 3.24 15.20
N LEU A 10 7.27 2.30 14.34
CA LEU A 10 6.16 2.45 13.38
C LEU A 10 4.77 2.28 14.01
N GLY A 11 4.68 1.77 15.24
CA GLY A 11 3.40 1.50 15.90
C GLY A 11 2.59 0.37 15.25
N ILE A 12 3.27 -0.63 14.67
CA ILE A 12 2.65 -1.80 14.03
C ILE A 12 3.08 -3.11 14.70
N THR A 13 2.35 -4.18 14.43
CA THR A 13 2.73 -5.51 14.92
C THR A 13 4.00 -6.01 14.22
N GLU A 14 4.71 -6.95 14.85
CA GLU A 14 5.87 -7.59 14.23
C GLU A 14 5.48 -8.35 12.95
N GLY A 15 4.31 -9.01 12.94
CA GLY A 15 3.79 -9.71 11.77
C GLY A 15 3.56 -8.78 10.58
N GLU A 16 2.97 -7.61 10.82
CA GLU A 16 2.77 -6.60 9.78
C GLU A 16 4.09 -6.01 9.28
N TYR A 17 5.05 -5.78 10.17
CA TYR A 17 6.37 -5.30 9.79
C TYR A 17 7.09 -6.29 8.87
N LEU A 18 7.11 -7.57 9.24
CA LEU A 18 7.73 -8.62 8.43
C LEU A 18 7.00 -8.80 7.10
N ALA A 19 5.67 -8.75 7.11
CA ALA A 19 4.87 -8.83 5.89
C ALA A 19 5.13 -7.65 4.95
N ALA A 20 5.23 -6.42 5.45
CA ALA A 20 5.56 -5.25 4.64
C ALA A 20 6.95 -5.38 3.99
N ILE A 21 7.95 -5.86 4.74
CA ILE A 21 9.29 -6.16 4.19
C ILE A 21 9.20 -7.20 3.08
N GLU A 22 8.46 -8.29 3.30
CA GLU A 22 8.36 -9.35 2.30
C GLU A 22 7.62 -8.89 1.04
N VAL A 23 6.51 -8.13 1.16
CA VAL A 23 5.84 -7.53 0.00
C VAL A 23 6.81 -6.66 -0.80
N ARG A 24 7.61 -5.85 -0.12
CA ARG A 24 8.67 -5.05 -0.74
C ARG A 24 9.69 -5.91 -1.48
N GLU A 25 10.13 -7.02 -0.89
CA GLU A 25 11.04 -7.96 -1.56
C GLU A 25 10.40 -8.68 -2.75
N LEU A 26 9.10 -8.97 -2.70
CA LEU A 26 8.37 -9.53 -3.84
C LEU A 26 8.34 -8.53 -5.01
N PHE A 27 8.15 -7.24 -4.75
CA PHE A 27 8.30 -6.21 -5.78
C PHE A 27 9.72 -6.10 -6.31
N ALA A 28 10.72 -6.01 -5.42
CA ALA A 28 12.12 -5.86 -5.81
C ALA A 28 12.63 -7.03 -6.69
N ASN A 29 12.08 -8.23 -6.49
CA ASN A 29 12.43 -9.43 -7.24
C ASN A 29 11.51 -9.69 -8.46
N ASN A 30 10.68 -8.72 -8.85
CA ASN A 30 9.68 -8.84 -9.93
C ASN A 30 8.78 -10.07 -9.79
N LYS A 31 8.45 -10.44 -8.54
CA LYS A 31 7.56 -11.56 -8.23
C LYS A 31 6.10 -11.17 -8.28
N LEU A 32 5.78 -9.89 -8.13
CA LEU A 32 4.46 -9.32 -8.37
C LEU A 32 4.46 -8.58 -9.70
N ALA A 33 3.46 -8.86 -10.52
CA ALA A 33 3.25 -8.18 -11.79
C ALA A 33 1.98 -7.34 -11.68
N PHE A 34 2.05 -6.12 -12.22
CA PHE A 34 0.87 -5.27 -12.32
C PHE A 34 -0.24 -6.00 -13.07
N ASP A 35 -1.45 -5.91 -12.56
CA ASP A 35 -2.65 -6.50 -13.17
C ASP A 35 -3.70 -5.39 -13.25
N ASP A 36 -4.17 -5.11 -14.46
CA ASP A 36 -5.15 -4.06 -14.75
C ASP A 36 -6.59 -4.48 -14.43
N GLY A 37 -6.81 -5.72 -13.97
CA GLY A 37 -8.11 -6.26 -13.61
C GLY A 37 -8.76 -7.10 -14.71
N ASP A 38 -8.17 -7.18 -15.92
CA ASP A 38 -8.73 -7.91 -17.05
C ASP A 38 -8.30 -9.40 -17.10
N SER A 39 -7.39 -9.83 -16.21
CA SER A 39 -6.83 -11.19 -16.20
C SER A 39 -7.08 -11.92 -14.87
N PRO A 40 -8.23 -12.58 -14.68
CA PRO A 40 -8.58 -13.30 -13.45
C PRO A 40 -7.74 -14.57 -13.20
N LYS A 41 -6.56 -14.71 -13.82
CA LYS A 41 -5.67 -15.88 -13.70
C LYS A 41 -4.26 -15.53 -13.26
N GLN A 42 -3.94 -14.27 -12.99
CA GLN A 42 -2.60 -13.88 -12.57
C GLN A 42 -2.42 -14.15 -11.07
N GLN A 43 -1.88 -15.32 -10.73
CA GLN A 43 -1.61 -15.73 -9.34
C GLN A 43 -0.67 -14.76 -8.58
N ASN A 44 0.03 -13.89 -9.29
CA ASN A 44 0.92 -12.88 -8.75
C ASN A 44 0.52 -11.45 -9.16
N GLY A 45 -0.77 -11.22 -9.43
CA GLY A 45 -1.32 -9.92 -9.79
C GLY A 45 -1.23 -8.91 -8.66
N PHE A 46 -0.93 -7.66 -9.00
CA PHE A 46 -0.94 -6.52 -8.09
C PHE A 46 -1.76 -5.37 -8.67
N ASN A 47 -2.68 -4.85 -7.86
CA ASN A 47 -3.47 -3.66 -8.15
C ASN A 47 -3.94 -3.04 -6.83
N MET A 48 -3.81 -1.72 -6.65
CA MET A 48 -4.21 -1.06 -5.40
C MET A 48 -5.72 -0.95 -5.21
N ASN A 49 -6.52 -1.18 -6.25
CA ASN A 49 -7.99 -1.11 -6.21
C ASN A 49 -8.66 -2.46 -5.84
N VAL A 50 -7.91 -3.57 -5.83
CA VAL A 50 -8.48 -4.92 -5.64
C VAL A 50 -8.05 -5.52 -4.29
N ILE A 51 -9.02 -6.00 -3.51
CA ILE A 51 -8.80 -6.80 -2.30
C ILE A 51 -9.36 -8.21 -2.54
N VAL A 52 -8.65 -9.24 -2.11
CA VAL A 52 -9.10 -10.64 -2.26
C VAL A 52 -10.43 -10.87 -1.55
N ASP A 53 -11.43 -11.35 -2.28
CA ASP A 53 -12.63 -12.00 -1.73
C ASP A 53 -12.49 -13.54 -1.83
N GLN A 54 -13.08 -14.25 -0.87
CA GLN A 54 -12.83 -15.68 -0.63
C GLN A 54 -13.31 -16.63 -1.74
N ASP A 55 -14.07 -16.14 -2.72
CA ASP A 55 -14.70 -16.97 -3.75
C ASP A 55 -14.07 -16.83 -5.15
N GLU A 56 -13.05 -15.97 -5.33
CA GLU A 56 -12.37 -15.76 -6.61
C GLU A 56 -10.87 -16.09 -6.50
N CYS A 57 -10.53 -17.36 -6.76
CA CYS A 57 -9.15 -17.86 -6.79
C CYS A 57 -8.54 -17.58 -8.18
N GLY A 58 -7.77 -16.50 -8.26
CA GLY A 58 -7.03 -16.10 -9.47
C GLY A 58 -6.13 -14.87 -9.31
N THR A 59 -5.88 -14.40 -8.09
CA THR A 59 -6.29 -13.05 -7.70
C THR A 59 -5.17 -12.00 -7.60
N THR A 60 -5.40 -10.89 -8.31
CA THR A 60 -4.83 -9.57 -8.09
C THR A 60 -5.09 -9.06 -6.67
N CYS A 61 -4.05 -8.52 -5.99
CA CYS A 61 -4.18 -7.99 -4.63
C CYS A 61 -3.47 -6.63 -4.45
N CYS A 62 -4.00 -5.75 -3.61
CA CYS A 62 -3.32 -4.56 -3.13
C CYS A 62 -2.20 -4.90 -2.11
N ILE A 63 -1.42 -3.90 -1.66
CA ILE A 63 -0.37 -4.09 -0.63
C ILE A 63 -0.93 -4.79 0.62
N GLY A 64 -2.06 -4.30 1.13
CA GLY A 64 -2.71 -4.87 2.31
C GLY A 64 -3.23 -6.30 2.09
N GLY A 65 -3.67 -6.63 0.87
CA GLY A 65 -4.05 -7.99 0.50
C GLY A 65 -2.85 -8.95 0.50
N TRP A 66 -1.72 -8.53 -0.08
CA TRP A 66 -0.48 -9.31 -0.03
C TRP A 66 0.06 -9.48 1.38
N MET A 67 0.03 -8.43 2.20
CA MET A 67 0.39 -8.53 3.61
C MET A 67 -0.50 -9.52 4.36
N PHE A 68 -1.81 -9.50 4.12
CA PHE A 68 -2.74 -10.48 4.68
C PHE A 68 -2.37 -11.92 4.28
N LEU A 69 -2.08 -12.17 3.00
CA LEU A 69 -1.71 -13.51 2.52
C LEU A 69 -0.44 -14.02 3.21
N ILE A 70 0.57 -13.17 3.35
CA ILE A 70 1.82 -13.49 4.06
C ILE A 70 1.56 -13.74 5.55
N MET A 71 0.81 -12.86 6.21
CA MET A 71 0.49 -13.01 7.62
C MET A 71 -0.38 -14.25 7.90
N THR A 72 -1.23 -14.64 6.95
CA THR A 72 -2.02 -15.88 7.02
C THR A 72 -1.12 -17.10 6.91
N ARG A 73 -0.19 -17.11 5.93
CA ARG A 73 0.82 -18.17 5.77
C ARG A 73 1.63 -18.35 7.05
N ASP A 74 2.04 -17.25 7.67
CA ASP A 74 2.91 -17.24 8.86
C ASP A 74 2.14 -17.32 10.18
N ARG A 75 0.80 -17.36 10.13
CA ARG A 75 -0.10 -17.43 11.30
C ARG A 75 0.08 -16.27 12.28
N THR A 76 0.35 -15.07 11.76
CA THR A 76 0.54 -13.83 12.52
C THR A 76 -0.68 -12.91 12.50
N THR A 77 -1.70 -13.22 11.69
CA THR A 77 -3.01 -12.56 11.71
C THR A 77 -4.10 -13.48 12.26
N THR A 78 -5.07 -12.89 12.96
CA THR A 78 -6.32 -13.56 13.33
C THR A 78 -7.45 -13.28 12.34
N SER A 79 -7.21 -12.38 11.38
CA SER A 79 -8.21 -12.03 10.38
C SER A 79 -8.53 -13.22 9.48
N THR A 80 -9.80 -13.42 9.16
CA THR A 80 -10.24 -14.52 8.30
C THR A 80 -10.36 -14.09 6.83
N LYS A 81 -10.42 -12.79 6.55
CA LYS A 81 -10.61 -12.22 5.20
C LYS A 81 -9.66 -11.05 4.97
N ALA A 82 -9.07 -10.98 3.78
CA ALA A 82 -8.20 -9.87 3.38
C ALA A 82 -8.94 -8.52 3.48
N SER A 83 -10.18 -8.45 2.99
CA SER A 83 -11.03 -7.26 3.09
C SER A 83 -11.25 -6.82 4.54
N HIS A 84 -11.46 -7.76 5.46
CA HIS A 84 -11.64 -7.44 6.88
C HIS A 84 -10.35 -6.92 7.51
N TYR A 85 -9.21 -7.57 7.24
CA TYR A 85 -7.90 -7.10 7.67
C TYR A 85 -7.60 -5.68 7.17
N VAL A 86 -7.68 -5.49 5.85
CA VAL A 86 -7.38 -4.23 5.18
C VAL A 86 -8.30 -3.11 5.62
N GLN A 87 -9.58 -3.39 5.90
CA GLN A 87 -10.54 -2.35 6.26
C GLN A 87 -10.62 -2.08 7.76
N GLN A 88 -10.41 -3.08 8.62
CA GLN A 88 -10.80 -3.00 10.03
C GLN A 88 -9.72 -3.42 11.03
N GLU A 89 -8.89 -4.44 10.73
CA GLU A 89 -8.04 -5.08 11.76
C GLU A 89 -6.55 -4.75 11.67
N ARG A 90 -6.09 -4.07 10.61
CA ARG A 90 -4.71 -3.57 10.52
C ARG A 90 -4.36 -2.58 11.63
N SER A 91 -3.08 -2.48 11.96
CA SER A 91 -2.56 -1.38 12.78
C SER A 91 -2.84 -0.02 12.12
N ARG A 92 -3.31 0.95 12.91
CA ARG A 92 -3.72 2.28 12.41
C ARG A 92 -2.68 2.98 11.51
N PRO A 93 -1.36 2.95 11.81
CA PRO A 93 -0.35 3.56 10.95
C PRO A 93 -0.26 2.98 9.54
N LEU A 94 -0.77 1.76 9.28
CA LEU A 94 -0.80 1.18 7.94
C LEU A 94 -1.93 1.73 7.06
N TYR A 95 -2.88 2.51 7.62
CA TYR A 95 -3.99 3.05 6.85
C TYR A 95 -3.53 3.83 5.62
N PRO A 96 -2.63 4.82 5.73
CA PRO A 96 -2.15 5.58 4.56
C PRO A 96 -1.43 4.70 3.54
N LEU A 97 -0.76 3.62 3.99
CA LEU A 97 -0.07 2.71 3.08
C LEU A 97 -1.06 1.89 2.24
N PHE A 98 -2.23 1.55 2.78
CA PHE A 98 -3.24 0.75 2.07
C PHE A 98 -4.22 1.61 1.27
N PHE A 99 -4.38 2.88 1.66
CA PHE A 99 -5.32 3.82 1.07
C PHE A 99 -4.55 5.08 0.65
N PRO A 100 -3.97 5.10 -0.57
CA PRO A 100 -3.25 6.26 -1.10
C PRO A 100 -4.01 7.58 -0.93
N PHE A 101 -3.27 8.66 -0.70
CA PHE A 101 -3.82 10.02 -0.54
C PHE A 101 -4.74 10.23 0.66
N THR A 102 -4.64 9.37 1.67
CA THR A 102 -5.34 9.54 2.95
C THR A 102 -4.38 9.52 4.13
N ASP A 103 -4.72 10.22 5.21
CA ASP A 103 -3.95 10.20 6.45
C ASP A 103 -4.37 9.06 7.40
N VAL A 104 -3.68 8.94 8.55
CA VAL A 104 -3.98 7.92 9.59
C VAL A 104 -5.35 8.11 10.26
N ASN A 105 -6.02 9.23 10.02
CA ASN A 105 -7.35 9.58 10.49
C ASN A 105 -8.42 9.36 9.41
N ARG A 106 -8.03 8.85 8.22
CA ARG A 106 -8.90 8.62 7.06
C ARG A 106 -9.42 9.92 6.43
N CYS A 107 -8.65 11.00 6.55
CA CYS A 107 -8.90 12.25 5.89
C CYS A 107 -8.10 12.33 4.58
N ASP A 108 -8.70 12.90 3.54
CA ASP A 108 -8.02 13.11 2.27
C ASP A 108 -6.87 14.10 2.43
N LEU A 109 -5.74 13.76 1.82
CA LEU A 109 -4.59 14.65 1.71
C LEU A 109 -4.87 15.68 0.61
N HIS A 110 -4.50 16.93 0.87
CA HIS A 110 -4.69 18.04 -0.05
C HIS A 110 -3.33 18.63 -0.44
N ASP A 111 -3.26 19.22 -1.63
CA ASP A 111 -2.13 20.03 -2.09
C ASP A 111 -2.13 21.42 -1.42
N ASP A 112 -1.12 22.24 -1.75
CA ASP A 112 -0.99 23.60 -1.20
C ASP A 112 -2.15 24.53 -1.58
N ASN A 113 -2.94 24.19 -2.62
CA ASN A 113 -4.11 24.95 -3.06
C ASN A 113 -5.40 24.47 -2.36
N GLY A 114 -5.31 23.47 -1.47
CA GLY A 114 -6.46 22.86 -0.81
C GLY A 114 -7.27 21.95 -1.74
N GLN A 115 -6.68 21.48 -2.84
CA GLN A 115 -7.28 20.47 -3.71
C GLN A 115 -6.84 19.07 -3.27
N ALA A 116 -7.78 18.13 -3.15
CA ALA A 116 -7.45 16.75 -2.81
C ALA A 116 -6.52 16.15 -3.88
N TRP A 117 -5.51 15.39 -3.43
CA TRP A 117 -4.70 14.61 -4.35
C TRP A 117 -5.57 13.51 -4.97
N ASP A 118 -5.56 13.45 -6.30
CA ASP A 118 -6.33 12.45 -7.06
C ASP A 118 -5.40 11.75 -8.05
N PHE A 119 -5.21 10.45 -7.86
CA PHE A 119 -4.53 9.57 -8.80
C PHE A 119 -5.24 8.21 -8.76
N PRO A 120 -5.64 7.65 -9.92
CA PRO A 120 -6.39 6.40 -9.94
C PRO A 120 -5.59 5.24 -9.31
N TYR A 121 -6.18 4.58 -8.31
CA TYR A 121 -5.50 3.52 -7.55
C TYR A 121 -5.06 2.36 -8.46
N GLU A 122 -5.92 2.01 -9.41
CA GLU A 122 -5.68 0.97 -10.38
C GLU A 122 -4.48 1.25 -11.28
N LEU A 123 -4.02 2.50 -11.41
CA LEU A 123 -2.86 2.88 -12.22
C LEU A 123 -1.55 2.89 -11.43
N ILE A 124 -1.56 2.54 -10.14
CA ILE A 124 -0.34 2.50 -9.31
C ILE A 124 0.48 1.26 -9.69
N PRO A 125 1.67 1.42 -10.31
CA PRO A 125 2.51 0.28 -10.66
C PRO A 125 3.23 -0.31 -9.43
N PRO A 126 3.73 -1.55 -9.52
CA PRO A 126 4.56 -2.19 -8.50
C PRO A 126 5.74 -1.34 -8.00
N ALA A 127 6.37 -0.58 -8.90
CA ALA A 127 7.50 0.28 -8.54
C ALA A 127 7.09 1.40 -7.56
N TYR A 128 5.89 1.97 -7.73
CA TYR A 128 5.36 3.01 -6.86
C TYR A 128 4.97 2.40 -5.50
N ALA A 129 4.28 1.27 -5.52
CA ALA A 129 3.97 0.52 -4.30
C ALA A 129 5.22 0.16 -3.48
N MET A 130 6.30 -0.28 -4.15
CA MET A 130 7.57 -0.55 -3.50
C MET A 130 8.18 0.70 -2.86
N ALA A 131 8.17 1.83 -3.56
CA ALA A 131 8.68 3.10 -3.03
C ALA A 131 7.87 3.59 -1.82
N ALA A 132 6.54 3.45 -1.86
CA ALA A 132 5.67 3.79 -0.74
C ALA A 132 5.93 2.91 0.50
N ILE A 133 6.20 1.60 0.30
CA ILE A 133 6.61 0.73 1.40
C ILE A 133 7.99 1.13 1.94
N ASP A 134 8.96 1.42 1.07
CA ASP A 134 10.30 1.84 1.48
C ASP A 134 10.24 3.16 2.28
N ASN A 135 9.41 4.12 1.87
CA ASN A 135 9.15 5.36 2.63
C ASN A 135 8.52 5.06 3.99
N PHE A 136 7.42 4.31 4.01
CA PHE A 136 6.74 3.94 5.26
C PHE A 136 7.68 3.25 6.25
N LEU A 137 8.51 2.31 5.79
CA LEU A 137 9.47 1.62 6.64
C LEU A 137 10.59 2.54 7.18
N GLN A 138 10.86 3.67 6.54
CA GLN A 138 11.88 4.64 6.96
C GLN A 138 11.34 5.79 7.81
N THR A 139 10.10 6.21 7.58
CA THR A 139 9.55 7.45 8.14
C THR A 139 8.22 7.26 8.87
N GLY A 140 7.52 6.15 8.63
CA GLY A 140 6.12 5.95 9.03
C GLY A 140 5.11 6.59 8.08
N ASP A 141 5.56 7.23 6.99
CA ASP A 141 4.71 7.86 5.97
C ASP A 141 5.04 7.29 4.58
N PRO A 142 4.07 6.73 3.84
CA PRO A 142 4.30 6.25 2.48
C PRO A 142 4.61 7.35 1.45
N ASP A 143 4.23 8.61 1.69
CA ASP A 143 4.40 9.74 0.76
C ASP A 143 3.91 9.43 -0.67
N TRP A 144 2.66 8.98 -0.77
CA TRP A 144 2.02 8.67 -2.05
C TRP A 144 2.05 9.82 -3.07
N PRO A 145 1.87 11.10 -2.70
CA PRO A 145 1.99 12.21 -3.64
C PRO A 145 3.33 12.21 -4.38
N SER A 146 4.45 12.18 -3.64
CA SER A 146 5.78 12.19 -4.26
C SER A 146 6.05 10.91 -5.05
N VAL A 147 5.64 9.75 -4.53
CA VAL A 147 5.81 8.44 -5.18
C VAL A 147 5.07 8.39 -6.53
N CYS A 148 3.87 8.95 -6.61
CA CYS A 148 3.08 9.02 -7.83
C CYS A 148 3.51 10.16 -8.77
N GLY A 149 4.57 10.90 -8.43
CA GLY A 149 5.05 12.03 -9.20
C GLY A 149 4.12 13.24 -9.18
N LEU A 150 3.19 13.28 -8.23
CA LEU A 150 2.34 14.44 -7.99
C LEU A 150 3.19 15.50 -7.27
N ARG A 151 3.18 16.71 -7.79
CA ARG A 151 3.87 17.85 -7.21
C ARG A 151 2.86 18.96 -7.03
N ASN A 152 3.05 19.78 -6.00
CA ASN A 152 2.29 21.02 -5.87
C ASN A 152 2.46 21.78 -7.20
N LEU A 153 1.35 22.01 -7.90
CA LEU A 153 1.36 22.86 -9.07
C LEU A 153 1.71 24.24 -8.54
N GLU A 154 2.93 24.71 -8.83
CA GLU A 154 3.28 26.11 -8.62
C GLU A 154 2.26 26.94 -9.39
N VAL A 155 1.45 27.71 -8.66
CA VAL A 155 0.62 28.75 -9.26
C VAL A 155 1.61 29.71 -9.90
N ARG A 156 1.74 29.63 -11.23
CA ARG A 156 2.36 30.73 -11.98
C ARG A 156 1.43 31.92 -11.78
N GLU A 157 1.83 32.84 -10.91
CA GLU A 157 1.33 34.20 -10.94
C GLU A 157 1.76 34.78 -12.30
N ASP A 158 0.89 34.66 -13.30
CA ASP A 158 1.00 35.46 -14.51
C ASP A 158 0.78 36.92 -14.09
N ALA A 159 1.89 37.67 -14.00
CA ALA A 159 1.96 39.10 -13.71
C ALA A 159 1.40 39.96 -14.86
#